data_AF-A0AAP2BIJ5-F1
#
_entry.id   AF-A0AAP2BIJ5-F1
#
_cell.length_a   1.000
_cell.length_b   1.000
_cell.length_c   1.000
_cell.angle_alpha   90.00
_cell.angle_beta   90.00
_cell.angle_gamma   90.00
#
_symmetry.space_group_name_H-M   'P 1'
#
loop_
_entity.id
_entity.type
_entity.pdbx_description
1 polymer ?
#
loop_
_entity_poly.entity_id
_entity_poly.type
_entity_poly.pdbx_seq_one_letter_code
_entity_poly.pdbx_strand_id
1 'polypeptide(L)' 'MFRKSAKQKRLEYIGKFMTNGYVYALIDSDGEIKAVYRYKYETNMNRKLKGQTIVMLKDLFNSALENES' A
#
# COMPACT_ATOMS: atom_id res chain seq x y z
N MET A 1 24.25 10.16 -10.28
CA MET A 1 22.84 9.89 -9.91
C MET A 1 22.84 8.67 -9.00
N PHE A 2 22.51 8.81 -7.72
CA PHE A 2 22.53 7.69 -6.77
C PHE A 2 21.37 6.72 -7.05
N ARG A 3 21.65 5.41 -7.10
CA ARG A 3 20.63 4.38 -7.30
C ARG A 3 19.83 4.22 -6.01
N LYS A 4 18.53 4.52 -6.05
CA LYS A 4 17.63 4.33 -4.91
C LYS A 4 17.55 2.85 -4.52
N SER A 5 17.54 2.58 -3.22
CA SER A 5 17.33 1.22 -2.68
C SER A 5 15.91 0.73 -2.98
N ALA A 6 15.69 -0.60 -2.94
CA ALA A 6 14.35 -1.16 -3.10
C ALA A 6 13.36 -0.61 -2.06
N LYS A 7 13.82 -0.43 -0.82
CA LYS A 7 13.06 0.20 0.28
C LYS A 7 12.64 1.62 -0.06
N GLN A 8 13.56 2.47 -0.51
CA GLN A 8 13.25 3.85 -0.90
C GLN A 8 12.23 3.90 -2.04
N LYS A 9 12.36 3.05 -3.05
CA LYS A 9 11.39 2.97 -4.14
C LYS A 9 9.99 2.57 -3.66
N ARG A 10 9.90 1.61 -2.73
CA ARG A 10 8.63 1.17 -2.14
C ARG A 10 7.96 2.28 -1.33
N LEU A 11 8.74 2.98 -0.50
CA LEU A 11 8.24 4.11 0.30
C LEU A 11 7.76 5.27 -0.59
N GLU A 12 8.51 5.62 -1.64
CA GLU A 12 8.09 6.64 -2.61
C GLU A 12 6.81 6.24 -3.34
N TYR A 13 6.70 4.96 -3.72
CA TYR A 13 5.52 4.45 -4.39
C TYR A 13 4.26 4.52 -3.50
N ILE A 14 4.36 4.07 -2.25
CA ILE A 14 3.25 4.16 -1.27
C ILE A 14 2.93 5.62 -0.95
N GLY A 15 3.96 6.45 -0.71
CA GLY A 15 3.82 7.86 -0.39
C GLY A 15 3.10 8.65 -1.48
N LYS A 16 3.33 8.33 -2.77
CA LYS A 16 2.61 8.95 -3.89
C LYS A 16 1.10 8.76 -3.78
N PHE A 17 0.63 7.59 -3.36
CA PHE A 17 -0.81 7.35 -3.19
C PHE A 17 -1.37 8.17 -2.02
N MET A 18 -0.64 8.22 -0.91
CA MET A 18 -1.04 9.01 0.26
C MET A 18 -1.14 10.51 -0.07
N THR A 19 -0.17 11.07 -0.78
CA THR A 19 -0.19 12.47 -1.23
C THR A 19 -1.35 12.77 -2.18
N ASN A 20 -1.78 11.80 -2.97
CA ASN A 20 -2.93 11.91 -3.88
C ASN A 20 -4.30 11.69 -3.18
N GLY A 21 -4.30 11.56 -1.85
CA GLY A 21 -5.50 11.46 -1.02
C GLY A 21 -6.06 10.04 -0.90
N TYR A 22 -5.33 9.01 -1.31
CA TYR A 22 -5.73 7.62 -1.07
C TYR A 22 -5.36 7.20 0.36
N VAL A 23 -6.23 6.41 0.98
CA VAL A 23 -6.11 6.01 2.39
C VAL A 23 -5.97 4.49 2.54
N TYR A 24 -6.60 3.72 1.64
CA TYR A 24 -6.62 2.26 1.70
C TYR A 24 -5.98 1.66 0.46
N ALA A 25 -5.41 0.47 0.62
CA ALA A 25 -4.88 -0.34 -0.47
C ALA A 25 -5.41 -1.78 -0.37
N LEU A 26 -5.74 -2.38 -1.51
CA LEU A 26 -5.93 -3.81 -1.65
C LEU A 26 -4.58 -4.42 -2.02
N ILE A 27 -4.07 -5.28 -1.17
CA ILE A 27 -2.79 -5.99 -1.37
C ILE A 27 -3.04 -7.48 -1.60
N ASP A 28 -2.16 -8.14 -2.35
CA ASP A 28 -2.13 -9.60 -2.43
C ASP A 28 -1.32 -10.24 -1.28
N SER A 29 -1.19 -11.57 -1.32
CA SER A 29 -0.42 -12.35 -0.35
C SER A 29 1.07 -12.02 -0.33
N ASP A 30 1.59 -11.48 -1.44
CA ASP A 30 2.99 -11.09 -1.58
C ASP A 30 3.22 -9.64 -1.09
N GLY A 31 2.15 -8.93 -0.71
CA GLY A 31 2.19 -7.55 -0.23
C GLY A 31 2.27 -6.51 -1.34
N GLU A 32 1.91 -6.88 -2.57
CA GLU A 32 1.87 -6.00 -3.74
C GLU A 32 0.51 -5.29 -3.84
N ILE A 33 0.55 -3.99 -4.11
CA ILE A 33 -0.66 -3.15 -4.21
C ILE A 33 -1.37 -3.43 -5.54
N LYS A 34 -2.60 -3.93 -5.49
CA LYS A 34 -3.46 -4.15 -6.67
C LYS A 34 -4.40 -2.98 -6.94
N ALA A 35 -4.89 -2.32 -5.90
CA ALA A 35 -5.78 -1.16 -6.02
C ALA A 35 -5.65 -0.22 -4.81
N VAL A 36 -6.02 1.05 -4.99
CA VAL A 36 -6.02 2.07 -3.93
C VAL A 36 -7.37 2.77 -3.88
N TYR A 37 -7.79 3.16 -2.67
CA TYR A 37 -9.11 3.71 -2.40
C TYR A 37 -9.01 4.91 -1.45
N ARG A 38 -9.93 5.85 -1.60
CA ARG A 38 -10.01 7.01 -0.70
C ARG A 38 -10.86 6.69 0.52
N TYR A 39 -11.89 5.86 0.34
CA TYR A 39 -12.85 5.57 1.39
C TYR A 39 -13.00 4.07 1.67
N LYS A 40 -13.25 3.72 2.94
CA LYS A 40 -13.38 2.33 3.36
C LYS A 40 -14.59 1.62 2.74
N TYR A 41 -15.68 2.33 2.45
CA TYR A 41 -16.87 1.70 1.86
C TYR A 41 -16.62 1.20 0.42
N GLU A 42 -15.79 1.89 -0.37
CA GLU A 42 -15.37 1.46 -1.72
C GLU A 42 -14.66 0.11 -1.67
N THR A 43 -13.95 -0.15 -0.58
CA THR A 43 -13.23 -1.41 -0.35
C THR A 43 -14.18 -2.58 -0.08
N ASN A 44 -15.33 -2.32 0.54
CA ASN A 44 -16.34 -3.35 0.81
C ASN A 44 -17.07 -3.78 -0.47
N MET A 45 -17.24 -2.90 -1.44
CA MET A 45 -17.86 -3.23 -2.73
C MET A 45 -16.96 -4.11 -3.60
N ASN A 46 -15.63 -4.00 -3.44
CA ASN A 46 -14.64 -4.72 -4.26
C ASN A 46 -14.12 -6.01 -3.60
N ARG A 47 -14.71 -6.43 -2.47
CA ARG A 47 -14.17 -7.43 -1.53
C ARG A 47 -14.44 -8.89 -1.91
N LYS A 48 -14.28 -9.28 -3.17
CA LYS A 48 -14.41 -10.68 -3.63
C LYS A 48 -13.11 -11.22 -4.24
N LEU A 49 -12.00 -11.20 -3.49
CA LEU A 49 -10.72 -11.72 -3.99
C LEU A 49 -10.03 -12.60 -2.93
N LYS A 50 -9.97 -13.92 -3.20
CA LYS A 50 -9.29 -14.92 -2.36
C LYS A 50 -7.80 -14.57 -2.27
N GLY A 51 -7.28 -14.41 -1.05
CA GLY A 51 -5.86 -14.12 -0.80
C GLY A 51 -5.47 -12.64 -0.88
N GLN A 52 -6.43 -11.72 -1.06
CA GLN A 52 -6.18 -10.28 -1.04
C GLN A 52 -6.78 -9.63 0.20
N THR A 53 -6.05 -8.69 0.80
CA THR A 53 -6.44 -8.00 2.03
C THR A 53 -6.46 -6.49 1.82
N ILE A 54 -7.42 -5.80 2.44
CA ILE A 54 -7.43 -4.34 2.48
C ILE A 54 -6.71 -3.87 3.72
N VAL A 55 -5.69 -3.04 3.52
CA VAL A 55 -4.88 -2.43 4.59
C VAL A 55 -4.91 -0.92 4.45
N MET A 56 -4.59 -0.20 5.54
CA MET A 56 -4.36 1.23 5.44
C MET A 56 -2.99 1.48 4.80
N LEU A 57 -2.92 2.45 3.89
CA LEU A 57 -1.66 2.85 3.25
C LEU A 57 -0.63 3.33 4.29
N LYS A 58 -1.10 3.95 5.38
CA LYS A 58 -0.24 4.36 6.51
C LYS A 58 0.42 3.16 7.20
N ASP A 59 -0.33 2.09 7.45
CA ASP A 59 0.22 0.88 8.09
C ASP A 59 1.21 0.19 7.16
N LEU A 60 0.90 0.14 5.85
CA LEU A 60 1.80 -0.39 4.84
C LEU A 60 3.10 0.44 4.74
N PHE A 61 3.00 1.76 4.84
CA PHE A 61 4.16 2.66 4.85
C PHE A 61 5.03 2.45 6.10
N ASN A 62 4.40 2.38 7.28
CA ASN A 62 5.11 2.12 8.54
C ASN A 62 5.77 0.75 8.53
N SER A 63 5.08 -0.29 8.07
CA SER A 63 5.66 -1.63 7.94
C SER A 63 6.84 -1.65 6.96
N ALA A 64 6.80 -0.87 5.88
CA ALA A 64 7.93 -0.72 4.96
C ALA A 64 9.09 0.08 5.58
N LEU A 65 8.83 0.96 6.55
CA LEU A 65 9.86 1.62 7.35
C LEU A 65 10.51 0.67 8.36
N GLU A 66 9.69 -0.12 9.07
CA GLU A 66 10.06 -0.97 10.22
C GLU A 66 10.67 -2.32 9.87
N ASN A 67 10.46 -2.87 8.65
CA ASN A 67 11.05 -4.15 8.20
C ASN A 67 12.59 -4.13 7.99
N GLU A 68 13.32 -3.35 8.79
CA GLU A 68 14.76 -3.48 9.01
C GLU A 68 15.04 -3.57 10.52
N SER A 69 14.78 -4.73 11.11
CA SER A 69 15.49 -5.21 12.31
C SER A 69 15.83 -6.68 12.12
#